data_AF-A0A495MK47-F1
#
_entry.id   AF-A0A495MK47-F1
#
_cell.length_a   1.000
_cell.length_b   1.000
_cell.length_c   1.000
_cell.angle_alpha   90.00
_cell.angle_beta   90.00
_cell.angle_gamma   90.00
#
_symmetry.space_group_name_H-M   'P 1'
#
loop_
_entity.id
_entity.type
_entity.pdbx_description
1 polymer ?
#
loop_
_entity_poly.entity_id
_entity_poly.type
_entity_poly.pdbx_seq_one_letter_code
_entity_poly.pdbx_strand_id
1 'polypeptide(L)'
;MKTIIENFDSFQKCIGRSLKRNWPLLFVFCIASCTVHNQINREDFKNIPKKFSGKFYDQLDTVHVQYDNKIFTRSFMKQISNVDNINYSKPIQIDIENKELFLSFEDTRAKRYVLKFYGKHYKNKFVFHTNYETVSFPIVFVTKSMTKYSIYLPSEKEIVFEEHNVNEGMLLLFGAGNSHKSDNKFKLLPNE
;
A
#
# COMPACT_ATOMS: atom_id res chain seq x y z
N MET A 1 -24.11 -2.86 48.95
CA MET A 1 -24.04 -3.26 47.53
C MET A 1 -25.33 -2.87 46.78
N LYS A 2 -25.78 -1.61 46.91
CA LYS A 2 -26.98 -1.07 46.22
C LYS A 2 -26.70 0.31 45.60
N THR A 3 -25.84 1.09 46.23
CA THR A 3 -25.42 2.44 45.81
C THR A 3 -24.56 2.51 44.53
N ILE A 4 -23.87 1.43 44.15
CA ILE A 4 -23.06 1.40 42.91
C ILE A 4 -23.95 1.23 41.66
N ILE A 5 -25.09 0.56 41.80
CA ILE A 5 -25.99 0.22 40.67
C ILE A 5 -26.81 1.44 40.24
N GLU A 6 -27.29 2.26 41.20
CA GLU A 6 -28.07 3.48 40.89
C GLU A 6 -27.27 4.52 40.10
N ASN A 7 -25.95 4.60 40.33
CA ASN A 7 -25.07 5.54 39.64
C ASN A 7 -24.84 5.18 38.16
N PHE A 8 -24.95 3.89 37.81
CA PHE A 8 -24.75 3.43 36.44
C PHE A 8 -25.95 3.75 35.54
N ASP A 9 -27.17 3.60 36.08
CA ASP A 9 -28.42 3.94 35.38
C ASP A 9 -28.57 5.45 35.14
N SER A 10 -28.18 6.28 36.11
CA SER A 10 -28.18 7.74 35.93
C SER A 10 -27.13 8.18 34.91
N PHE A 11 -25.97 7.52 34.90
CA PHE A 11 -24.89 7.80 33.96
C PHE A 11 -25.28 7.40 32.52
N GLN A 12 -25.88 6.24 32.32
CA GLN A 12 -26.41 5.80 31.02
C GLN A 12 -27.51 6.75 30.50
N LYS A 13 -28.43 7.21 31.36
CA LYS A 13 -29.47 8.18 30.97
C LYS A 13 -28.88 9.54 30.58
N CYS A 14 -27.82 9.98 31.25
CA CYS A 14 -27.15 11.24 30.95
C CYS A 14 -26.36 11.18 29.64
N ILE A 15 -25.64 10.08 29.40
CA ILE A 15 -24.95 9.81 28.14
C ILE A 15 -25.96 9.71 26.98
N GLY A 16 -27.05 8.95 27.17
CA GLY A 16 -28.10 8.80 26.17
C GLY A 16 -28.72 10.14 25.75
N ARG A 17 -28.95 11.06 26.69
CA ARG A 17 -29.43 12.42 26.37
C ARG A 17 -28.42 13.28 25.63
N SER A 18 -27.15 13.25 26.04
CA SER A 18 -26.08 13.99 25.36
C SER A 18 -25.84 13.47 23.94
N LEU A 19 -25.88 12.14 23.75
CA LEU A 19 -25.77 11.52 22.42
C LEU A 19 -26.97 11.87 21.54
N LYS A 20 -28.20 11.82 22.06
CA LYS A 20 -29.41 12.16 21.27
C LYS A 20 -29.42 13.62 20.82
N ARG A 21 -28.90 14.54 21.64
CA ARG A 21 -28.88 15.98 21.35
C ARG A 21 -27.83 16.36 20.29
N ASN A 22 -26.70 15.64 20.27
CA ASN A 22 -25.58 15.93 19.37
C ASN A 22 -25.48 14.94 18.19
N TRP A 23 -26.42 13.99 18.07
CA TRP A 23 -26.52 13.04 16.96
C TRP A 23 -26.43 13.68 15.57
N PRO A 24 -27.15 14.78 15.26
CA PRO A 24 -27.05 15.39 13.93
C PRO A 24 -25.67 15.98 13.65
N LEU A 25 -24.96 16.51 14.65
CA LEU A 25 -23.59 17.03 14.50
C LEU A 25 -22.59 15.89 14.25
N LEU A 26 -22.73 14.77 14.97
CA LEU A 26 -21.95 13.54 14.75
C LEU A 26 -22.16 12.99 13.34
N PHE A 27 -23.40 12.99 12.86
CA PHE A 27 -23.73 12.55 11.49
C PHE A 27 -23.11 13.46 10.42
N VAL A 28 -23.10 14.78 10.64
CA VAL A 28 -22.47 15.74 9.70
C VAL A 28 -20.96 15.53 9.60
N PHE A 29 -20.26 15.25 10.71
CA PHE A 29 -18.83 14.93 10.68
C PHE A 29 -18.55 13.62 9.90
N CYS A 30 -19.44 12.62 9.99
CA CYS A 30 -19.28 11.37 9.24
C CYS A 30 -19.41 11.56 7.71
N ILE A 31 -20.24 12.51 7.25
CA ILE A 31 -20.45 12.73 5.80
C ILE A 31 -19.34 13.63 5.21
N ALA A 32 -18.74 14.52 6.02
CA ALA A 32 -17.68 15.42 5.58
C ALA A 32 -16.28 14.78 5.46
N SER A 33 -16.07 13.58 6.02
CA SER A 33 -14.78 12.86 5.94
C SER A 33 -14.54 12.12 4.62
N CYS A 34 -15.38 12.31 3.60
CA CYS A 34 -15.11 11.84 2.25
C CYS A 34 -13.96 12.66 1.63
N THR A 35 -12.72 12.29 1.97
CA THR A 35 -11.53 12.76 1.25
C THR A 35 -11.70 12.45 -0.23
N VAL A 36 -11.73 13.49 -1.06
CA VAL A 36 -11.74 13.39 -2.52
C VAL A 36 -10.46 12.69 -2.94
N HIS A 37 -10.55 11.39 -3.19
CA HIS A 37 -9.45 10.62 -3.76
C HIS A 37 -9.40 10.95 -5.25
N ASN A 38 -8.40 11.75 -5.66
CA ASN A 38 -8.16 11.99 -7.08
C ASN A 38 -7.91 10.65 -7.77
N GLN A 39 -8.91 10.17 -8.51
CA GLN A 39 -8.77 9.02 -9.39
C GLN A 39 -7.89 9.45 -10.55
N ILE A 40 -6.59 9.14 -10.46
CA ILE A 40 -5.70 9.21 -11.63
C ILE A 40 -6.29 8.24 -12.65
N ASN A 41 -6.78 8.74 -13.78
CA ASN A 41 -7.27 7.87 -14.86
C ASN A 41 -6.08 7.07 -15.41
N ARG A 42 -6.14 5.74 -15.30
CA ARG A 42 -5.09 4.80 -15.71
C ARG A 42 -5.55 3.87 -16.84
N GLU A 43 -6.69 4.19 -17.47
CA GLU A 43 -7.26 3.39 -18.55
C GLU A 43 -6.38 3.43 -19.81
N ASP A 44 -5.66 4.53 -20.03
CA ASP A 44 -4.78 4.73 -21.19
C ASP A 44 -3.39 4.08 -21.04
N PHE A 45 -3.10 3.44 -19.91
CA PHE A 45 -1.78 2.82 -19.70
C PHE A 45 -1.61 1.56 -20.55
N LYS A 46 -0.39 1.36 -21.05
CA LYS A 46 -0.05 0.20 -21.87
C LYS A 46 -0.15 -1.08 -21.05
N ASN A 47 -0.62 -2.15 -21.69
CA ASN A 47 -0.65 -3.47 -21.09
C ASN A 47 0.78 -3.99 -20.82
N ILE A 48 1.02 -4.50 -19.61
CA ILE A 48 2.26 -5.22 -19.29
C ILE A 48 2.31 -6.53 -20.08
N PRO A 49 3.35 -6.78 -20.89
CA PRO A 49 3.49 -8.02 -21.63
C PRO A 49 3.77 -9.20 -20.69
N LYS A 50 3.36 -10.41 -21.07
CA LYS A 50 3.58 -11.65 -20.29
C LYS A 50 5.05 -11.95 -20.02
N LYS A 51 5.93 -11.46 -20.91
CA LYS A 51 7.37 -11.44 -20.74
C LYS A 51 7.80 -9.98 -20.82
N PHE A 52 8.22 -9.44 -19.69
CA PHE A 52 8.71 -8.08 -19.58
C PHE A 52 10.10 -8.11 -18.93
N SER A 53 11.02 -7.30 -19.42
CA SER A 53 12.31 -7.06 -18.81
C SER A 53 12.63 -5.58 -18.90
N GLY A 54 13.15 -5.01 -17.82
CA GLY A 54 13.54 -3.61 -17.77
C GLY A 54 14.51 -3.35 -16.64
N LYS A 55 15.18 -2.20 -16.71
CA LYS A 55 16.09 -1.73 -15.68
C LYS A 55 15.68 -0.34 -15.22
N PHE A 56 15.79 -0.06 -13.93
CA PHE A 56 15.50 1.27 -13.37
C PHE A 56 16.39 1.54 -12.17
N TYR A 57 16.57 2.82 -11.82
CA TYR A 57 17.25 3.22 -10.60
C TYR A 57 16.21 3.47 -9.50
N ASP A 58 16.38 2.83 -8.35
CA ASP A 58 15.67 3.18 -7.13
C ASP A 58 16.40 4.34 -6.43
N GLN A 59 15.65 5.19 -5.73
CA GLN A 59 16.20 6.37 -5.07
C GLN A 59 16.15 6.20 -3.55
N LEU A 60 17.26 6.47 -2.87
CA LEU A 60 17.31 6.61 -1.42
C LEU A 60 16.63 7.91 -0.99
N ASP A 61 15.90 7.86 0.12
CA ASP A 61 15.16 8.97 0.73
C ASP A 61 15.98 10.24 0.99
N THR A 62 17.31 10.14 0.94
CA THR A 62 18.26 11.24 1.14
C THR A 62 18.56 12.05 -0.12
N VAL A 63 18.19 11.59 -1.33
CA VAL A 63 18.42 12.34 -2.58
C VAL A 63 17.24 13.30 -2.82
N HIS A 64 17.40 14.56 -2.41
CA HIS A 64 16.45 15.64 -2.70
C HIS A 64 16.36 15.91 -4.21
N VAL A 65 15.49 15.19 -4.92
CA VAL A 65 15.06 15.59 -6.26
C VAL A 65 13.61 16.04 -6.18
N GLN A 66 13.41 17.36 -6.29
CA GLN A 66 12.10 17.98 -6.40
C GLN A 66 11.45 17.55 -7.73
N TYR A 67 10.55 16.57 -7.67
CA TYR A 67 9.53 16.41 -8.70
C TYR A 67 8.20 16.89 -8.14
N ASP A 68 7.63 17.91 -8.78
CA ASP A 68 6.32 18.47 -8.47
C ASP A 68 5.24 17.41 -8.64
N ASN A 69 4.83 16.83 -7.51
CA ASN A 69 3.52 16.25 -7.16
C ASN A 69 3.74 15.10 -6.17
N LYS A 70 3.85 15.41 -4.86
CA LYS A 70 3.85 14.47 -3.71
C LYS A 70 4.25 13.02 -4.05
N ILE A 71 5.50 12.82 -4.47
CA ILE A 71 6.10 11.49 -4.54
C ILE A 71 6.77 11.25 -3.19
N PHE A 72 6.32 10.22 -2.47
CA PHE A 72 6.95 9.84 -1.21
C PHE A 72 8.38 9.37 -1.50
N THR A 73 9.32 9.94 -0.76
CA THR A 73 10.76 9.76 -0.92
C THR A 73 11.26 8.39 -0.44
N ARG A 74 10.41 7.40 -0.17
CA ARG A 74 10.85 6.13 0.43
C ARG A 74 11.33 5.14 -0.63
N SER A 75 12.58 4.66 -0.52
CA SER A 75 13.13 3.64 -1.43
C SER A 75 12.23 2.42 -1.51
N PHE A 76 11.83 2.07 -2.74
CA PHE A 76 10.98 0.91 -3.01
C PHE A 76 11.69 -0.39 -2.60
N MET A 77 12.98 -0.52 -2.92
CA MET A 77 13.74 -1.71 -2.58
C MET A 77 13.92 -1.87 -1.07
N LYS A 78 14.08 -0.78 -0.32
CA LYS A 78 14.10 -0.83 1.15
C LYS A 78 12.75 -1.24 1.75
N GLN A 79 11.63 -0.95 1.09
CA GLN A 79 10.30 -1.38 1.55
C GLN A 79 10.04 -2.86 1.27
N ILE A 80 10.42 -3.34 0.08
CA ILE A 80 10.09 -4.69 -0.37
C ILE A 80 11.16 -5.73 0.01
N SER A 81 12.40 -5.29 0.24
CA SER A 81 13.52 -6.14 0.62
C SER A 81 13.93 -5.87 2.07
N ASN A 82 14.16 -6.94 2.82
CA ASN A 82 14.75 -6.86 4.16
C ASN A 82 16.29 -6.76 4.09
N VAL A 83 16.83 -6.08 3.07
CA VAL A 83 18.27 -5.94 2.84
C VAL A 83 18.67 -4.49 3.05
N ASP A 84 19.52 -4.24 4.05
CA ASP A 84 19.90 -2.86 4.41
C ASP A 84 20.99 -2.26 3.50
N ASN A 85 21.82 -3.10 2.87
CA ASN A 85 23.05 -2.68 2.17
C ASN A 85 22.90 -2.67 0.63
N ILE A 86 21.75 -2.28 0.10
CA ILE A 86 21.52 -2.25 -1.35
C ILE A 86 22.40 -1.18 -2.00
N ASN A 87 23.00 -1.50 -3.15
CA ASN A 87 23.78 -0.54 -3.93
C ASN A 87 22.88 0.22 -4.91
N TYR A 88 22.40 1.39 -4.49
CA TYR A 88 21.54 2.26 -5.30
C TYR A 88 22.25 2.97 -6.46
N SER A 89 23.58 2.90 -6.54
CA SER A 89 24.34 3.40 -7.70
C SER A 89 24.25 2.47 -8.91
N LYS A 90 23.70 1.26 -8.75
CA LYS A 90 23.47 0.30 -9.83
C LYS A 90 21.98 0.16 -10.11
N PRO A 91 21.58 -0.08 -11.36
CA PRO A 91 20.19 -0.25 -11.70
C PRO A 91 19.67 -1.60 -11.18
N ILE A 92 18.41 -1.61 -10.77
CA ILE A 92 17.65 -2.82 -10.45
C ILE A 92 17.04 -3.34 -11.74
N GLN A 93 17.17 -4.63 -11.97
CA GLN A 93 16.53 -5.32 -13.07
C GLN A 93 15.20 -5.91 -12.60
N ILE A 94 14.15 -5.65 -13.37
CA ILE A 94 12.83 -6.25 -13.21
C ILE A 94 12.55 -7.17 -14.39
N ASP A 95 12.19 -8.41 -14.08
CA ASP A 95 11.73 -9.38 -15.06
C ASP A 95 10.36 -9.92 -14.64
N ILE A 96 9.41 -9.96 -15.56
CA ILE A 96 8.10 -10.60 -15.37
C ILE A 96 8.01 -11.75 -16.35
N GLU A 97 7.83 -12.96 -15.82
CA GLU A 97 7.63 -14.18 -16.59
C GLU A 97 6.31 -14.82 -16.21
N ASN A 98 5.27 -14.58 -17.00
CA ASN A 98 3.91 -15.09 -16.84
C ASN A 98 3.26 -14.74 -15.47
N LYS A 99 3.58 -15.51 -14.42
CA LYS A 99 3.02 -15.38 -13.07
C LYS A 99 4.09 -15.07 -12.03
N GLU A 100 5.32 -14.90 -12.46
CA GLU A 100 6.47 -14.69 -11.59
C GLU A 100 7.09 -13.33 -11.90
N LEU A 101 7.40 -12.59 -10.85
CA LEU A 101 8.13 -11.33 -10.89
C LEU A 101 9.48 -11.55 -10.21
N PHE A 102 10.55 -11.16 -10.89
CA PHE A 102 11.91 -11.18 -10.39
C PHE A 102 12.45 -9.76 -10.28
N LEU A 103 13.03 -9.43 -9.13
CA LEU A 103 13.78 -8.20 -8.92
C LEU A 103 15.23 -8.57 -8.60
N SER A 104 16.14 -8.23 -9.51
CA SER A 104 17.56 -8.53 -9.39
C SER A 104 18.36 -7.27 -9.10
N PHE A 105 19.19 -7.29 -8.06
CA PHE A 105 19.99 -6.15 -7.63
C PHE A 105 21.29 -6.58 -6.94
N GLU A 106 22.20 -5.63 -6.74
CA GLU A 106 23.47 -5.85 -6.08
C GLU A 106 23.56 -5.07 -4.77
N ASP A 107 24.25 -5.65 -3.80
CA ASP A 107 24.64 -4.99 -2.54
C ASP A 107 25.93 -4.19 -2.75
N THR A 108 26.21 -3.24 -1.84
CA THR A 108 27.49 -2.54 -1.69
C THR A 108 28.72 -3.46 -1.76
N ARG A 109 28.59 -4.72 -1.31
CA ARG A 109 29.65 -5.74 -1.39
C ARG A 109 29.69 -6.53 -2.71
N ALA A 110 28.99 -6.06 -3.75
CA ALA A 110 28.83 -6.72 -5.05
C ALA A 110 28.17 -8.13 -5.00
N LYS A 111 27.50 -8.47 -3.90
CA LYS A 111 26.68 -9.69 -3.81
C LYS A 111 25.37 -9.46 -4.55
N ARG A 112 25.00 -10.40 -5.42
CA ARG A 112 23.74 -10.37 -6.18
C ARG A 112 22.60 -10.99 -5.39
N TYR A 113 21.46 -10.33 -5.44
CA TYR A 113 20.20 -10.79 -4.85
C TYR A 113 19.13 -10.85 -5.94
N VAL A 114 18.25 -11.85 -5.84
CA VAL A 114 17.07 -11.99 -6.69
C VAL A 114 15.87 -12.25 -5.80
N LEU A 115 14.94 -11.30 -5.76
CA LEU A 115 13.65 -11.49 -5.09
C LEU A 115 12.67 -12.06 -6.08
N LYS A 116 11.93 -13.09 -5.66
CA LYS A 116 10.90 -13.74 -6.47
C LYS A 116 9.54 -13.53 -5.82
N PHE A 117 8.58 -13.03 -6.60
CA PHE A 117 7.20 -12.85 -6.19
C PHE A 117 6.25 -13.58 -7.13
N TYR A 118 5.20 -14.16 -6.56
CA TYR A 118 4.10 -14.74 -7.33
C TYR A 118 2.98 -13.73 -7.52
N GLY A 119 2.54 -13.57 -8.76
CA GLY A 119 1.52 -12.61 -9.15
C GLY A 119 0.68 -13.07 -10.33
N LYS A 120 -0.16 -12.17 -10.82
CA LYS A 120 -1.04 -12.40 -11.96
C LYS A 120 -1.18 -11.13 -12.79
N HIS A 121 -1.28 -11.28 -14.11
CA HIS A 121 -1.74 -10.20 -14.97
C HIS A 121 -3.22 -9.96 -14.76
N TYR A 122 -3.60 -8.69 -14.67
CA TYR A 122 -4.97 -8.25 -14.57
C TYR A 122 -5.14 -6.98 -15.40
N LYS A 123 -5.93 -7.04 -16.48
CA LYS A 123 -6.06 -5.93 -17.44
C LYS A 123 -4.69 -5.43 -17.91
N ASN A 124 -4.39 -4.14 -17.69
CA ASN A 124 -3.15 -3.49 -18.10
C ASN A 124 -2.02 -3.54 -17.06
N LYS A 125 -2.19 -4.30 -15.97
CA LYS A 125 -1.24 -4.34 -14.86
C LYS A 125 -0.83 -5.75 -14.46
N PHE A 126 0.30 -5.84 -13.76
CA PHE A 126 0.71 -7.05 -13.04
C PHE A 126 0.50 -6.84 -11.54
N VAL A 127 -0.13 -7.79 -10.86
CA VAL A 127 -0.48 -7.68 -9.45
C VAL A 127 0.15 -8.81 -8.66
N PHE A 128 0.84 -8.46 -7.58
CA PHE A 128 1.38 -9.41 -6.61
C PHE A 128 1.14 -8.90 -5.19
N HIS A 129 1.36 -9.76 -4.21
CA HIS A 129 1.11 -9.43 -2.82
C HIS A 129 2.28 -9.85 -1.95
N THR A 130 2.54 -9.06 -0.92
CA THR A 130 3.59 -9.29 0.07
C THR A 130 2.99 -9.19 1.46
N ASN A 131 3.59 -9.91 2.42
CA ASN A 131 3.25 -9.92 3.84
C ASN A 131 1.78 -10.23 4.15
N TYR A 132 1.56 -11.42 4.69
CA TYR A 132 0.29 -11.82 5.30
C TYR A 132 0.46 -11.77 6.81
N GLU A 133 0.00 -10.71 7.44
CA GLU A 133 -0.09 -10.67 8.90
C GLU A 133 -1.55 -10.90 9.29
N THR A 134 -1.81 -12.07 9.87
CA THR A 134 -3.10 -12.38 10.48
C THR A 134 -2.97 -12.12 11.97
N VAL A 135 -3.53 -11.02 12.45
CA VAL A 135 -3.64 -10.75 13.88
C VAL A 135 -4.99 -11.31 14.35
N SER A 136 -4.94 -12.32 15.22
CA SER A 136 -6.10 -12.85 15.91
C SER A 136 -6.11 -12.35 17.36
N PHE A 137 -7.04 -11.44 17.68
CA PHE A 137 -7.42 -11.10 19.05
C PHE A 137 -8.73 -11.84 19.38
N PRO A 138 -8.99 -12.23 20.64
CA PRO A 138 -9.80 -13.42 21.01
C PRO A 138 -11.08 -13.56 20.18
N ILE A 139 -11.24 -14.69 19.46
CA ILE A 139 -12.31 -15.23 18.56
C ILE A 139 -13.12 -14.23 17.70
N VAL A 140 -13.41 -13.03 18.19
CA VAL A 140 -14.23 -11.96 17.62
C VAL A 140 -13.41 -11.03 16.70
N PHE A 141 -12.07 -11.06 16.73
CA PHE A 141 -11.22 -10.15 15.97
C PHE A 141 -10.17 -10.91 15.14
N VAL A 142 -10.47 -11.13 13.86
CA VAL A 142 -9.47 -11.56 12.87
C VAL A 142 -9.27 -10.40 11.89
N THR A 143 -8.07 -9.82 11.92
CA THR A 143 -7.64 -8.81 10.96
C THR A 143 -6.49 -9.37 10.13
N LYS A 144 -6.63 -9.30 8.82
CA LYS A 144 -5.60 -9.68 7.86
C LYS A 144 -5.09 -8.40 7.20
N SER A 145 -3.87 -8.00 7.54
CA SER A 145 -3.17 -6.94 6.84
C SER A 145 -2.37 -7.53 5.68
N MET A 146 -2.57 -6.95 4.50
CA MET A 146 -1.97 -7.44 3.26
C MET A 146 -1.52 -6.27 2.41
N THR A 147 -0.26 -6.29 1.98
CA THR A 147 0.26 -5.30 1.05
C THR A 147 0.14 -5.81 -0.37
N LYS A 148 -0.64 -5.11 -1.18
CA LYS A 148 -0.86 -5.39 -2.59
C LYS A 148 -0.04 -4.44 -3.44
N TYR A 149 0.75 -4.98 -4.35
CA TYR A 149 1.47 -4.20 -5.35
C TYR A 149 0.84 -4.37 -6.72
N SER A 150 0.63 -3.26 -7.41
CA SER A 150 0.16 -3.19 -8.79
C SER A 150 1.20 -2.49 -9.65
N ILE A 151 1.78 -3.21 -10.59
CA ILE A 151 2.76 -2.68 -11.54
C ILE A 151 2.02 -2.22 -12.79
N TYR A 152 2.28 -1.00 -13.24
CA TYR A 152 1.77 -0.43 -14.48
C TYR A 152 2.90 0.04 -15.38
N LEU A 153 2.64 0.09 -16.68
CA LEU A 153 3.50 0.75 -17.67
C LEU A 153 2.74 1.95 -18.26
N PRO A 154 2.92 3.16 -17.71
CA PRO A 154 2.35 4.37 -18.30
C PRO A 154 2.82 4.59 -19.74
N SER A 155 4.09 4.27 -20.02
CA SER A 155 4.71 4.34 -21.34
C SER A 155 5.79 3.25 -21.49
N GLU A 156 6.42 3.16 -22.66
CA GLU A 156 7.54 2.21 -22.87
C GLU A 156 8.80 2.56 -22.08
N LYS A 157 8.87 3.79 -21.54
CA LYS A 157 10.05 4.32 -20.83
C LYS A 157 9.82 4.50 -19.34
N GLU A 158 8.66 4.11 -18.83
CA GLU A 158 8.29 4.36 -17.43
C GLU A 158 7.57 3.15 -16.84
N ILE A 159 7.83 2.90 -15.57
CA ILE A 159 7.18 1.87 -14.78
C ILE A 159 6.69 2.47 -13.47
N VAL A 160 5.49 2.08 -13.03
CA VAL A 160 4.88 2.55 -11.79
C VAL A 160 4.54 1.36 -10.93
N PHE A 161 5.03 1.37 -9.69
CA PHE A 161 4.67 0.44 -8.63
C PHE A 161 3.71 1.13 -7.68
N GLU A 162 2.46 0.71 -7.72
CA GLU A 162 1.42 1.17 -6.82
C GLU A 162 1.29 0.18 -5.66
N GLU A 163 1.54 0.66 -4.45
CA GLU A 163 1.35 -0.07 -3.20
C GLU A 163 -0.02 0.29 -2.61
N HIS A 164 -0.79 -0.74 -2.26
CA HIS A 164 -2.03 -0.64 -1.52
C HIS A 164 -1.91 -1.49 -0.27
N ASN A 165 -1.95 -0.85 0.89
CA ASN A 165 -2.13 -1.55 2.14
C ASN A 165 -3.63 -1.75 2.37
N VAL A 166 -4.09 -2.99 2.24
CA VAL A 166 -5.48 -3.36 2.45
C VAL A 166 -5.55 -4.08 3.79
N ASN A 167 -6.26 -3.48 4.73
CA ASN A 167 -6.61 -4.14 5.98
C ASN A 167 -7.99 -4.76 5.83
N GLU A 168 -8.05 -6.07 5.66
CA GLU A 168 -9.31 -6.82 5.64
C GLU A 168 -9.60 -7.33 7.05
N GLY A 169 -10.57 -6.71 7.72
CA GLY A 169 -11.02 -7.11 9.05
C GLY A 169 -12.52 -7.34 9.09
N MET A 170 -12.94 -8.48 9.65
CA MET A 170 -14.35 -8.73 9.94
C MET A 170 -14.65 -8.24 11.35
N LEU A 171 -15.10 -6.99 11.51
CA LEU A 171 -15.52 -6.44 12.79
C LEU A 171 -17.03 -6.49 12.88
N LEU A 172 -17.57 -7.31 13.81
CA LEU A 172 -19.02 -7.44 14.02
C LEU A 172 -19.70 -6.14 14.50
N LEU A 173 -18.94 -5.09 14.88
CA LEU A 173 -19.52 -3.89 15.49
C LEU A 173 -19.07 -2.52 14.94
N PHE A 174 -17.90 -2.33 14.32
CA PHE A 174 -17.49 -1.03 13.75
C PHE A 174 -16.49 -1.21 12.60
N GLY A 175 -16.95 -0.99 11.36
CA GLY A 175 -16.10 -0.99 10.17
C GLY A 175 -15.32 0.31 10.06
N ALA A 176 -14.03 0.29 10.38
CA ALA A 176 -13.08 1.35 10.05
C ALA A 176 -11.72 0.71 9.77
N GLY A 177 -11.55 0.22 8.54
CA GLY A 177 -10.24 -0.19 8.03
C GLY A 177 -9.53 1.05 7.47
N ASN A 178 -8.33 1.34 7.97
CA ASN A 178 -7.47 2.32 7.31
C ASN A 178 -6.83 1.64 6.10
N SER A 179 -7.12 2.14 4.89
CA SER A 179 -6.38 1.79 3.68
C SER A 179 -5.39 2.91 3.38
N HIS A 180 -4.15 2.51 3.04
CA HIS A 180 -3.13 3.44 2.58
C HIS A 180 -2.75 3.08 1.15
N LYS A 181 -2.57 4.10 0.31
CA LYS A 181 -2.15 3.95 -1.06
C LYS A 181 -0.93 4.85 -1.29
N SER A 182 0.12 4.27 -1.86
CA SER A 182 1.36 4.92 -2.26
C SER A 182 1.71 4.52 -3.69
N ASP A 183 2.27 5.44 -4.48
CA ASP A 183 2.72 5.19 -5.84
C ASP A 183 4.21 5.54 -5.95
N ASN A 184 5.02 4.60 -6.46
CA ASN A 184 6.43 4.79 -6.79
C ASN A 184 6.61 4.74 -8.31
N LYS A 185 7.05 5.85 -8.91
CA LYS A 185 7.24 5.98 -10.37
C LYS A 185 8.72 6.00 -10.73
N PHE A 186 9.13 5.13 -11.64
CA PHE A 186 10.51 5.03 -12.11
C PHE A 186 10.60 5.20 -13.63
N LYS A 187 11.71 5.78 -14.08
CA LYS A 187 12.09 5.81 -15.50
C LYS A 187 12.85 4.52 -15.83
N LEU A 188 12.42 3.83 -16.87
CA LEU A 188 13.11 2.67 -17.42
C LEU A 188 14.32 3.14 -18.22
N LEU A 189 15.42 2.43 -18.04
CA LEU A 189 16.61 2.59 -18.86
C LEU A 189 16.37 1.94 -20.23
N PRO A 190 16.88 2.54 -21.32
CA PRO A 190 16.85 1.89 -22.62
C PRO A 190 17.60 0.57 -22.55
N ASN A 191 17.01 -0.48 -23.13
CA ASN A 191 17.73 -1.74 -23.36
C ASN A 191 18.76 -1.46 -24.46
N GLU A 192 20.04 -1.46 -24.09
CA GLU A 192 21.17 -1.52 -25.04
C GLU A 192 21.18 -2.84 -25.82
#